data_AF-A0A2N5CBK0-F1
#
_entry.id   AF-A0A2N5CBK0-F1
#
_cell.length_a   1.000
_cell.length_b   1.000
_cell.length_c   1.000
_cell.angle_alpha   90.00
_cell.angle_beta   90.00
_cell.angle_gamma   90.00
#
_symmetry.space_group_name_H-M   'P 1'
#
loop_
_entity.id
_entity.type
_entity.pdbx_description
1 polymer ?
#
loop_
_entity_poly.entity_id
_entity_poly.type
_entity_poly.pdbx_seq_one_letter_code
_entity_poly.pdbx_strand_id
1 'polypeptide(L)'
;MKEECRRSSADFGFVDALPDYHREFAVESGSAQFGDRYRIVTHLLRHWLPDVFWGTIFGPAYVALFGIDRLLSAPAAIVEKIADDMVYVQLSKELRDVIEDPLGMQHRRNLFKRHLATDAFYETGRGYDRLERSPYGDIFKVPAFKLFDDE
;
A
#
# COMPACT_ATOMS: atom_id res chain seq x y z
N MET A 1 11.08 -8.85 -10.39
CA MET A 1 9.90 -8.31 -9.66
C MET A 1 8.78 -7.96 -10.63
N LYS A 2 8.92 -6.90 -11.45
CA LYS A 2 7.85 -6.48 -12.39
C LYS A 2 7.39 -7.64 -13.29
N GLU A 3 8.34 -8.33 -13.90
CA GLU A 3 8.07 -9.46 -14.80
C GLU A 3 7.40 -10.64 -14.08
N GLU A 4 7.85 -10.98 -12.88
CA GLU A 4 7.29 -12.07 -12.08
C GLU A 4 5.87 -11.74 -11.63
N CYS A 5 5.61 -10.51 -11.15
CA CYS A 5 4.28 -10.06 -10.79
C CYS A 5 3.33 -10.10 -11.99
N ARG A 6 3.80 -9.69 -13.18
CA ARG A 6 3.04 -9.79 -14.43
C ARG A 6 2.71 -11.24 -14.78
N ARG A 7 3.67 -12.16 -14.66
CA ARG A 7 3.48 -13.59 -14.96
C ARG A 7 2.53 -14.28 -13.99
N SER A 8 2.55 -13.88 -12.72
CA SER A 8 1.71 -14.49 -11.69
C SER A 8 0.38 -13.77 -11.48
N SER A 9 0.09 -12.71 -12.26
CA SER A 9 -1.05 -11.81 -12.05
C SER A 9 -1.17 -11.34 -10.59
N ALA A 10 -0.05 -10.96 -9.98
CA ALA A 10 -0.01 -10.61 -8.56
C ALA A 10 -0.84 -9.35 -8.27
N ASP A 11 -1.75 -9.42 -7.29
CA ASP A 11 -2.49 -8.23 -6.84
C ASP A 11 -1.60 -7.20 -6.15
N PHE A 12 -0.55 -7.64 -5.46
CA PHE A 12 0.33 -6.74 -4.73
C PHE A 12 1.78 -7.24 -4.76
N GLY A 13 2.71 -6.34 -5.00
CA GLY A 13 4.15 -6.59 -4.90
C GLY A 13 4.87 -5.35 -4.43
N PHE A 14 5.99 -5.50 -3.71
CA PHE A 14 6.72 -4.34 -3.21
C PHE A 14 8.21 -4.63 -2.99
N VAL A 15 9.00 -3.55 -2.97
CA VAL A 15 10.39 -3.51 -2.52
C VAL A 15 10.56 -2.27 -1.65
N ASP A 16 11.15 -2.44 -0.48
CA ASP A 16 11.47 -1.34 0.43
C ASP A 16 12.59 -1.72 1.41
N ALA A 17 13.14 -0.73 2.10
CA ALA A 17 13.98 -0.89 3.27
C ALA A 17 13.17 -0.58 4.54
N LEU A 18 13.54 -1.20 5.67
CA LEU A 18 12.92 -0.95 6.97
C LEU A 18 13.92 -0.20 7.87
N PRO A 19 14.06 1.13 7.72
CA PRO A 19 14.91 1.95 8.59
C PRO A 19 14.26 2.12 9.97
N ASP A 20 15.07 2.38 10.99
CA ASP A 20 14.61 2.46 12.38
C ASP A 20 13.54 3.52 12.61
N TYR A 21 13.61 4.67 11.91
CA TYR A 21 12.61 5.73 12.04
C TYR A 21 11.20 5.29 11.61
N HIS A 22 11.09 4.28 10.74
CA HIS A 22 9.81 3.81 10.21
C HIS A 22 9.29 2.57 10.95
N ARG A 23 10.10 1.99 11.83
CA ARG A 23 9.81 0.71 12.48
C ARG A 23 8.55 0.76 13.34
N GLU A 24 8.36 1.83 14.10
CA GLU A 24 7.18 2.00 14.96
C GLU A 24 5.89 2.00 14.13
N PHE A 25 5.84 2.83 13.07
CA PHE A 25 4.73 2.86 12.13
C PHE A 25 4.50 1.51 11.43
N ALA A 26 5.57 0.82 11.04
CA ALA A 26 5.47 -0.48 10.40
C ALA A 26 4.89 -1.56 11.34
N VAL A 27 5.23 -1.52 12.63
CA VAL A 27 4.62 -2.39 13.66
C VAL A 27 3.15 -2.03 13.88
N GLU A 28 2.83 -0.73 13.95
CA GLU A 28 1.48 -0.24 14.18
C GLU A 28 0.53 -0.67 13.05
N SER A 29 0.94 -0.39 11.80
CA SER A 29 0.24 -0.73 10.56
C SER A 29 0.16 -2.23 10.27
N GLY A 30 0.84 -3.06 11.05
CA GLY A 30 0.89 -4.51 10.89
C GLY A 30 1.85 -5.00 9.80
N SER A 31 2.57 -4.10 9.11
CA SER A 31 3.50 -4.48 8.05
C SER A 31 4.83 -5.06 8.55
N ALA A 32 5.19 -4.87 9.82
CA ALA A 32 6.42 -5.42 10.41
C ALA A 32 6.19 -5.89 11.86
N GLN A 33 5.17 -6.72 12.10
CA GLN A 33 4.78 -7.16 13.46
C GLN A 33 5.90 -7.82 14.30
N PHE A 34 6.89 -8.43 13.64
CA PHE A 34 8.04 -9.07 14.29
C PHE A 34 9.32 -8.21 14.23
N GLY A 35 9.20 -6.97 13.76
CA GLY A 35 10.14 -5.88 13.96
C GLY A 35 11.33 -5.81 13.00
N ASP A 36 11.74 -6.88 12.35
CA ASP A 36 13.00 -6.93 11.59
C ASP A 36 12.84 -6.91 10.06
N ARG A 37 11.67 -7.24 9.53
CA ARG A 37 11.36 -7.29 8.10
C ARG A 37 9.90 -6.97 7.83
N TYR A 38 9.62 -6.45 6.64
CA TYR A 38 8.25 -6.35 6.17
C TYR A 38 7.66 -7.74 5.94
N ARG A 39 6.43 -7.94 6.40
CA ARG A 39 5.60 -9.10 6.16
C ARG A 39 4.19 -8.63 5.87
N ILE A 40 3.86 -8.60 4.58
CA ILE A 40 2.51 -8.29 4.11
C ILE A 40 1.79 -9.61 3.86
N VAL A 41 0.68 -9.82 4.57
CA VAL A 41 -0.17 -11.00 4.45
C VAL A 41 -1.57 -10.60 4.05
N THR A 42 -2.30 -11.49 3.38
CA THR A 42 -3.68 -11.24 2.92
C THR A 42 -4.62 -10.87 4.07
N HIS A 43 -4.42 -11.43 5.27
CA HIS A 43 -5.17 -11.09 6.48
C HIS A 43 -5.02 -9.62 6.91
N LEU A 44 -3.91 -8.97 6.56
CA LEU A 44 -3.71 -7.54 6.77
C LEU A 44 -4.37 -6.73 5.64
N LEU A 45 -4.17 -7.16 4.40
CA LEU A 45 -4.63 -6.46 3.19
C LEU A 45 -6.16 -6.38 3.05
N ARG A 46 -6.92 -7.29 3.69
CA ARG A 46 -8.39 -7.17 3.75
C ARG A 46 -8.87 -5.95 4.56
N HIS A 47 -8.00 -5.36 5.38
CA HIS A 47 -8.32 -4.24 6.24
C HIS A 47 -7.83 -2.92 5.65
N TRP A 48 -6.53 -2.87 5.30
CA TRP A 48 -5.88 -1.71 4.69
C TRP A 48 -4.54 -2.08 4.05
N LEU A 49 -4.05 -1.19 3.20
CA LEU A 49 -2.65 -1.09 2.80
C LEU A 49 -1.85 -0.41 3.93
N PRO A 50 -0.77 -1.03 4.43
CA PRO A 50 0.00 -0.44 5.53
C PRO A 50 0.63 0.90 5.21
N ASP A 51 1.22 1.02 4.01
CA ASP A 51 1.72 2.27 3.47
C ASP A 51 1.94 2.12 1.95
N VAL A 52 2.50 3.14 1.33
CA VAL A 52 3.08 3.06 -0.01
C VAL A 52 4.56 2.76 0.12
N PHE A 53 5.04 1.60 -0.35
CA PHE A 53 6.45 1.22 -0.30
C PHE A 53 7.27 1.97 -1.36
N TRP A 54 8.60 2.02 -1.21
CA TRP A 54 9.51 2.67 -2.18
C TRP A 54 9.21 2.27 -3.62
N GLY A 55 9.14 0.97 -3.89
CA GLY A 55 8.63 0.40 -5.13
C GLY A 55 7.39 -0.44 -4.83
N THR A 56 6.27 -0.17 -5.48
CA THR A 56 4.99 -0.88 -5.28
C THR A 56 4.40 -1.27 -6.62
N ILE A 57 3.86 -2.47 -6.73
CA ILE A 57 3.03 -2.95 -7.84
C ILE A 57 1.60 -3.04 -7.32
N PHE A 58 0.71 -2.29 -7.96
CA PHE A 58 -0.72 -2.38 -7.81
C PHE A 58 -1.28 -3.24 -8.94
N GLY A 59 -1.71 -4.45 -8.63
CA GLY A 59 -2.32 -5.39 -9.56
C GLY A 59 -3.84 -5.24 -9.68
N PRO A 60 -4.53 -6.25 -10.22
CA PRO A 60 -5.92 -6.13 -10.67
C PRO A 60 -6.87 -5.61 -9.60
N ALA A 61 -6.82 -6.16 -8.39
CA ALA A 61 -7.67 -5.71 -7.29
C ALA A 61 -7.48 -4.22 -6.94
N TYR A 62 -6.23 -3.72 -6.96
CA TYR A 62 -5.93 -2.34 -6.58
C TYR A 62 -6.11 -1.36 -7.74
N VAL A 63 -5.92 -1.81 -8.99
CA VAL A 63 -6.29 -1.01 -10.16
C VAL A 63 -7.82 -0.84 -10.23
N ALA A 64 -8.59 -1.89 -9.91
CA ALA A 64 -10.04 -1.78 -9.79
C ALA A 64 -10.46 -0.85 -8.64
N LEU A 65 -9.76 -0.90 -7.50
CA LEU A 65 -10.02 -0.06 -6.33
C LEU A 65 -9.71 1.43 -6.58
N PHE A 66 -8.53 1.75 -7.14
CA PHE A 66 -8.05 3.13 -7.26
C PHE A 66 -8.37 3.76 -8.62
N GLY A 67 -8.58 2.94 -9.65
CA GLY A 67 -8.68 3.37 -11.04
C GLY A 67 -7.30 3.56 -11.69
N ILE A 68 -7.17 3.06 -12.91
CA ILE A 68 -5.92 3.08 -13.68
C ILE A 68 -5.40 4.51 -13.89
N ASP A 69 -6.27 5.45 -14.28
CA ASP A 69 -5.87 6.83 -14.58
C ASP A 69 -5.36 7.57 -13.34
N ARG A 70 -5.95 7.27 -12.17
CA ARG A 70 -5.53 7.88 -10.91
C ARG A 70 -4.17 7.36 -10.48
N LEU A 71 -3.92 6.06 -10.63
CA LEU A 71 -2.61 5.46 -10.38
C LEU A 71 -1.56 6.03 -11.34
N LEU A 72 -1.86 6.13 -12.65
CA LEU A 72 -0.94 6.65 -13.66
C LEU A 72 -0.60 8.14 -13.50
N SER A 73 -1.48 8.92 -12.87
CA SER A 73 -1.26 10.34 -12.57
C SER A 73 -0.69 10.60 -11.17
N ALA A 74 -0.42 9.54 -10.39
CA ALA A 74 -0.02 9.70 -9.01
C ALA A 74 1.38 10.34 -8.85
N PRO A 75 1.59 11.15 -7.80
CA PRO A 75 2.87 11.82 -7.59
C PRO A 75 3.92 10.81 -7.11
N ALA A 76 4.78 10.38 -8.03
CA ALA A 76 5.92 9.51 -7.77
C ALA A 76 7.04 9.78 -8.78
N ALA A 77 8.26 9.31 -8.49
CA ALA A 77 9.39 9.48 -9.40
C ALA A 77 9.23 8.65 -10.68
N ILE A 78 8.62 7.47 -10.58
CA ILE A 78 8.26 6.62 -11.72
C ILE A 78 6.85 6.11 -11.51
N VAL A 79 6.04 6.19 -12.55
CA VAL A 79 4.75 5.52 -12.64
C VAL A 79 4.66 4.88 -14.01
N GLU A 80 4.41 3.57 -14.04
CA GLU A 80 4.49 2.77 -15.26
C GLU A 80 3.35 1.75 -15.30
N LYS A 81 2.60 1.75 -16.41
CA LYS A 81 1.65 0.68 -16.73
C LYS A 81 2.45 -0.54 -17.20
N ILE A 82 2.47 -1.62 -16.41
CA ILE A 82 3.22 -2.85 -16.74
C ILE A 82 2.33 -3.98 -17.29
N ALA A 83 1.01 -3.86 -17.12
CA ALA A 83 -0.03 -4.65 -17.80
C ALA A 83 -1.33 -3.83 -17.88
N ASP A 84 -2.38 -4.37 -18.50
CA ASP A 84 -3.66 -3.64 -18.63
C ASP A 84 -4.31 -3.28 -17.29
N ASP A 85 -4.09 -4.13 -16.30
CA ASP A 85 -4.63 -4.07 -14.94
C ASP A 85 -3.51 -4.02 -13.88
N MET A 86 -2.31 -3.55 -14.25
CA MET A 86 -1.17 -3.50 -13.34
C MET A 86 -0.30 -2.27 -13.52
N VAL A 87 -0.05 -1.56 -12.42
CA VAL A 87 0.78 -0.34 -12.38
C VAL A 87 1.92 -0.51 -11.39
N TYR A 88 3.13 -0.21 -11.84
CA TYR A 88 4.28 -0.02 -10.98
C TYR A 88 4.46 1.45 -10.61
N VAL A 89 4.76 1.69 -9.34
CA VAL A 89 5.04 3.01 -8.77
C VAL A 89 6.38 2.96 -8.04
N GLN A 90 7.20 3.99 -8.22
CA GLN A 90 8.44 4.21 -7.47
C GLN A 90 8.46 5.63 -6.90
N LEU A 91 8.50 5.78 -5.58
CA LEU A 91 8.33 7.08 -4.92
C LEU A 91 9.51 8.03 -5.13
N SER A 92 10.73 7.51 -5.09
CA SER A 92 11.97 8.27 -5.32
C SER A 92 12.84 7.57 -6.37
N LYS A 93 13.92 8.19 -6.84
CA LYS A 93 14.78 7.59 -7.85
C LYS A 93 15.63 6.46 -7.29
N GLU A 94 16.07 6.58 -6.05
CA GLU A 94 17.03 5.67 -5.43
C GLU A 94 16.43 5.01 -4.18
N LEU A 95 16.60 3.71 -4.01
CA LEU A 95 16.12 2.99 -2.81
C LEU A 95 16.79 3.52 -1.54
N ARG A 96 18.03 4.00 -1.63
CA ARG A 96 18.76 4.57 -0.49
C ARG A 96 18.07 5.81 0.10
N ASP A 97 17.22 6.50 -0.66
CA ASP A 97 16.47 7.67 -0.16
C ASP A 97 15.54 7.27 1.00
N VAL A 98 15.12 6.00 1.07
CA VAL A 98 14.39 5.44 2.23
C VAL A 98 15.19 5.60 3.51
N ILE A 99 16.51 5.52 3.45
CA ILE A 99 17.41 5.59 4.61
C ILE A 99 17.96 7.01 4.77
N GLU A 100 18.36 7.65 3.66
CA GLU A 100 19.09 8.91 3.63
C GLU A 100 18.19 10.15 3.67
N ASP A 101 16.92 10.06 3.24
CA ASP A 101 15.94 11.16 3.22
C ASP A 101 14.59 10.77 3.88
N PRO A 102 14.56 10.54 5.21
CA PRO A 102 13.34 10.14 5.91
C PRO A 102 12.17 11.11 5.73
N LEU A 103 12.43 12.42 5.81
CA LEU A 103 11.40 13.45 5.73
C LEU A 103 10.83 13.56 4.32
N GLY A 104 11.69 13.55 3.29
CA GLY A 104 11.23 13.57 1.90
C GLY A 104 10.49 12.29 1.54
N MET A 105 10.91 11.14 2.03
CA MET A 105 10.16 9.89 1.83
C MET A 105 8.80 9.91 2.49
N GLN A 106 8.69 10.35 3.75
CA GLN A 106 7.40 10.53 4.41
C GLN A 106 6.49 11.51 3.65
N HIS A 107 7.07 12.60 3.14
CA HIS A 107 6.34 13.57 2.33
C HIS A 107 5.79 12.95 1.04
N ARG A 108 6.62 12.18 0.30
CA ARG A 108 6.21 11.47 -0.93
C ARG A 108 5.11 10.45 -0.66
N ARG A 109 5.22 9.64 0.40
CA ARG A 109 4.16 8.71 0.82
C ARG A 109 2.85 9.44 1.09
N ASN A 110 2.90 10.55 1.81
CA ASN A 110 1.71 11.35 2.12
C ASN A 110 1.08 11.99 0.88
N LEU A 111 1.88 12.51 -0.06
CA LEU A 111 1.37 13.04 -1.32
C LEU A 111 0.68 11.96 -2.15
N PHE A 112 1.30 10.79 -2.26
CA PHE A 112 0.73 9.66 -3.00
C PHE A 112 -0.61 9.21 -2.40
N LYS A 113 -0.66 9.00 -1.09
CA LYS A 113 -1.90 8.61 -0.39
C LYS A 113 -3.02 9.64 -0.57
N ARG A 114 -2.71 10.94 -0.43
CA ARG A 114 -3.67 12.03 -0.64
C ARG A 114 -4.19 12.08 -2.07
N HIS A 115 -3.32 11.86 -3.06
CA HIS A 115 -3.72 11.83 -4.48
C HIS A 115 -4.71 10.72 -4.78
N LEU A 116 -4.52 9.53 -4.18
CA LEU A 116 -5.47 8.44 -4.36
C LEU A 116 -6.83 8.74 -3.72
N ALA A 117 -6.90 9.71 -2.78
CA ALA A 117 -8.11 10.19 -2.11
C ALA A 117 -8.99 9.04 -1.60
N THR A 118 -8.31 8.04 -1.05
CA THR A 118 -8.87 6.76 -0.63
C THR A 118 -8.50 6.53 0.81
N ASP A 119 -9.39 5.86 1.48
CA ASP A 119 -9.31 5.46 2.86
C ASP A 119 -8.77 3.99 2.93
N ALA A 120 -8.16 3.51 1.85
CA ALA A 120 -7.54 2.18 1.78
C ALA A 120 -6.20 2.05 2.54
N PHE A 121 -5.58 3.15 2.98
CA PHE A 121 -4.29 3.12 3.68
C PHE A 121 -4.46 3.21 5.20
N TYR A 122 -3.54 2.58 5.92
CA TYR A 122 -3.46 2.72 7.37
C TYR A 122 -3.23 4.18 7.78
N GLU A 123 -3.97 4.62 8.80
CA GLU A 123 -3.76 5.89 9.47
C GLU A 123 -3.57 5.64 10.97
N THR A 124 -2.50 6.15 11.57
CA THR A 124 -2.27 6.03 13.02
C THR A 124 -3.49 6.52 13.80
N GLY A 125 -3.94 5.71 14.74
CA GLY A 125 -5.15 5.98 15.52
C GLY A 125 -6.48 5.68 14.83
N ARG A 126 -6.48 5.16 13.59
CA ARG A 126 -7.68 4.66 12.89
C ARG A 126 -7.43 3.24 12.37
N GLY A 127 -8.25 2.29 12.80
CA GLY A 127 -8.05 0.91 12.37
C GLY A 127 -9.16 -0.04 12.80
N TYR A 128 -8.94 -1.31 12.52
CA TYR A 128 -9.75 -2.45 12.90
C TYR A 128 -9.08 -3.09 14.09
N ASP A 129 -9.87 -3.45 15.11
CA ASP A 129 -9.35 -4.23 16.23
C ASP A 129 -8.60 -5.44 15.67
N ARG A 130 -7.39 -5.70 16.18
CA ARG A 130 -6.55 -6.83 15.78
C ARG A 130 -7.22 -8.18 16.01
N LEU A 131 -8.29 -8.21 16.82
CA LEU A 131 -9.16 -9.36 17.06
C LEU A 131 -10.44 -9.37 16.20
N GLU A 132 -10.54 -8.48 15.20
CA GLU A 132 -11.67 -8.36 14.27
C GLU A 132 -13.03 -8.07 14.94
N ARG A 133 -13.02 -7.61 16.20
CA ARG A 133 -14.25 -7.47 16.97
C ARG A 133 -15.10 -6.30 16.53
N SER A 134 -14.47 -5.25 16.01
CA SER A 134 -15.07 -4.09 15.34
C SER A 134 -13.97 -3.11 14.90
N PRO A 135 -14.26 -2.19 13.97
CA PRO A 135 -13.45 -0.98 13.78
C PRO A 135 -13.36 -0.12 15.06
N TYR A 136 -12.25 0.60 15.25
CA TYR A 136 -12.06 1.59 16.32
C TYR A 136 -11.66 2.96 15.74
N GLY A 137 -12.20 4.05 16.32
CA GLY A 137 -12.09 5.42 15.80
C GLY A 137 -13.27 5.84 14.90
N ASP A 138 -13.22 7.07 14.36
CA ASP A 138 -14.17 7.52 13.33
C ASP A 138 -13.84 6.80 12.01
N ILE A 139 -14.73 5.88 11.62
CA ILE A 139 -14.42 4.83 10.65
C ILE A 139 -14.50 5.38 9.23
N PHE A 140 -13.51 4.95 8.43
CA PHE A 140 -13.54 4.69 7.01
C PHE A 140 -14.96 4.45 6.45
N LYS A 141 -15.26 4.96 5.25
CA LYS A 141 -16.51 4.65 4.56
C LYS A 141 -16.42 3.20 4.11
N VAL A 142 -16.92 2.26 4.93
CA VAL A 142 -17.01 0.84 4.55
C VAL A 142 -17.80 0.74 3.25
N PRO A 143 -17.19 0.34 2.12
CA PRO A 143 -17.92 0.18 0.88
C PRO A 143 -18.90 -0.98 1.02
N ALA A 144 -20.13 -0.80 0.53
CA ALA A 144 -21.07 -1.90 0.42
C ALA A 144 -20.63 -2.81 -0.73
N PHE A 145 -19.98 -3.93 -0.42
CA PHE A 145 -19.68 -4.96 -1.41
C PHE A 145 -20.90 -5.85 -1.59
N LYS A 146 -21.44 -5.92 -2.82
CA LYS A 146 -22.30 -7.02 -3.21
C LYS A 146 -21.41 -8.23 -3.45
N LEU A 147 -21.43 -9.18 -2.52
CA LEU A 147 -20.86 -10.49 -2.75
C LEU A 147 -21.71 -11.19 -3.83
N PHE A 148 -21.05 -11.79 -4.80
CA PHE A 148 -21.72 -12.70 -5.72
C PHE A 148 -22.02 -14.00 -4.97
N ASP A 149 -23.17 -14.59 -5.24
CA ASP A 149 -23.49 -15.91 -4.72
C ASP A 149 -22.50 -16.94 -5.31
N ASP A 150 -22.00 -17.84 -4.47
CA ASP A 150 -21.18 -18.96 -4.93
C ASP A 150 -22.09 -19.91 -5.75
N GLU A 151 -21.81 -20.06 -7.05
CA GLU A 151 -22.45 -21.08 -7.92
C GLU A 151 -21.96 -22.50 -7.62
#